data_AF-A0A3R7IIP9-F1
#
_entry.id   AF-A0A3R7IIP9-F1
#
_cell.length_a   1.000
_cell.length_b   1.000
_cell.length_c   1.000
_cell.angle_alpha   90.00
_cell.angle_beta   90.00
_cell.angle_gamma   90.00
#
_symmetry.space_group_name_H-M   'P 1'
#
loop_
_entity.id
_entity.type
_entity.pdbx_description
1 polymer ?
#
loop_
_entity_poly.entity_id
_entity_poly.type
_entity_poly.pdbx_seq_one_letter_code
_entity_poly.pdbx_strand_id
1 'polypeptide(L)'
;MPENGFMRFLESEARKKPLVVEGRVNRKEVLKEAKLLADKITKEDVKIIRKFWEDRNYDVIAIVLRRYGLEFKGIVYTEKLIKEFLRIVKEPEGS
;
A
#
# COMPACT_ATOMS: atom_id res chain seq x y z
N MET A 1 -5.30 34.05 6.13
CA MET A 1 -5.15 34.03 4.66
C MET A 1 -6.49 33.61 4.07
N PRO A 2 -7.05 34.28 3.05
CA PRO A 2 -8.26 33.79 2.43
C PRO A 2 -7.93 32.47 1.74
N GLU A 3 -8.77 31.46 1.91
CA GLU A 3 -8.66 30.19 1.17
C GLU A 3 -8.74 30.52 -0.32
N ASN A 4 -7.60 30.53 -1.00
CA ASN A 4 -7.53 30.76 -2.44
C ASN A 4 -8.50 29.77 -3.11
N GLY A 5 -9.32 30.23 -4.05
CA GLY A 5 -10.35 29.39 -4.70
C GLY A 5 -9.80 28.09 -5.29
N PHE A 6 -8.49 28.02 -5.53
CA PHE A 6 -7.75 26.81 -5.86
C PHE A 6 -7.78 25.72 -4.77
N MET A 7 -7.64 26.05 -3.48
CA MET A 7 -7.76 25.10 -2.37
C MET A 7 -9.16 24.50 -2.32
N ARG A 8 -10.21 25.32 -2.44
CA ARG A 8 -11.61 24.86 -2.45
C ARG A 8 -11.92 23.99 -3.66
N PHE A 9 -11.31 24.30 -4.81
CA PHE A 9 -11.37 23.46 -6.00
C PHE A 9 -10.73 22.09 -5.74
N LEU A 10 -9.51 22.05 -5.20
CA LEU A 10 -8.83 20.79 -4.88
C LEU A 10 -9.60 19.96 -3.84
N GLU A 11 -10.17 20.58 -2.82
CA GLU A 11 -11.02 19.89 -1.84
C GLU A 11 -12.34 19.39 -2.44
N SER A 12 -12.97 20.16 -3.34
CA SER A 12 -14.18 19.74 -4.04
C SER A 12 -13.90 18.56 -4.97
N GLU A 13 -12.79 18.62 -5.72
CA GLU A 13 -12.35 17.53 -6.58
C GLU A 13 -12.00 16.29 -5.75
N ALA A 14 -11.26 16.44 -4.63
CA ALA A 14 -10.93 15.36 -3.71
C ALA A 14 -12.16 14.75 -3.01
N ARG A 15 -13.24 15.52 -2.79
CA ARG A 15 -14.51 14.99 -2.25
C ARG A 15 -15.36 14.28 -3.31
N LYS A 16 -15.32 14.74 -4.56
CA LYS A 16 -16.07 14.14 -5.70
C LYS A 16 -15.41 12.86 -6.20
N LYS A 17 -14.09 12.84 -6.24
CA LYS A 17 -13.24 11.67 -6.47
C LYS A 17 -12.05 11.83 -5.52
N PRO A 18 -11.95 11.06 -4.42
CA PRO A 18 -10.67 11.03 -3.71
C PRO A 18 -9.60 10.76 -4.76
N LEU A 19 -8.46 11.45 -4.70
CA LEU A 19 -7.34 11.34 -5.67
C LEU A 19 -6.73 9.93 -5.74
N VAL A 20 -7.50 8.89 -5.44
CA VAL A 20 -7.43 7.60 -6.08
C VAL A 20 -7.64 7.84 -7.58
N VAL A 21 -6.53 7.88 -8.32
CA VAL A 21 -6.54 7.62 -9.75
C VAL A 21 -6.95 6.14 -9.93
N GLU A 22 -8.24 5.89 -9.75
CA GLU A 22 -8.90 4.61 -9.98
C GLU A 22 -8.82 4.36 -11.49
N GLY A 23 -7.83 3.56 -11.88
CA GLY A 23 -7.60 3.22 -13.28
C GLY A 23 -6.20 2.69 -13.62
N ARG A 24 -5.17 2.86 -12.76
CA ARG A 24 -3.79 2.45 -13.08
C ARG A 24 -3.16 1.39 -12.19
N VAL A 25 -3.88 0.81 -11.23
CA VAL A 25 -3.33 -0.30 -10.42
C VAL A 25 -3.91 -1.62 -10.91
N ASN A 26 -3.07 -2.43 -11.55
CA ASN A 26 -3.42 -3.77 -12.01
C ASN A 26 -3.64 -4.69 -10.81
N ARG A 27 -4.92 -4.97 -10.48
CA ARG A 27 -5.28 -5.81 -9.32
C ARG A 27 -4.68 -7.21 -9.39
N LYS A 28 -4.56 -7.80 -10.58
CA LYS A 28 -3.96 -9.14 -10.74
C LYS A 28 -2.48 -9.13 -10.36
N GLU A 29 -1.78 -8.08 -10.75
CA GLU A 29 -0.37 -7.88 -10.43
C GLU A 29 -0.17 -7.69 -8.92
N VAL A 30 -0.98 -6.83 -8.29
CA VAL A 30 -0.96 -6.62 -6.83
C VAL A 30 -1.16 -7.93 -6.08
N LEU A 31 -2.16 -8.73 -6.46
CA LEU A 31 -2.43 -10.01 -5.79
C LEU A 31 -1.29 -11.01 -6.00
N LYS A 32 -0.69 -11.04 -7.20
CA LYS A 32 0.46 -11.90 -7.49
C LYS A 32 1.66 -11.52 -6.62
N GLU A 33 1.98 -10.23 -6.54
CA GLU A 33 3.08 -9.73 -5.72
C GLU A 33 2.81 -9.91 -4.22
N ALA A 34 1.58 -9.70 -3.76
CA ALA A 34 1.19 -9.93 -2.37
C ALA A 34 1.38 -11.39 -1.95
N LYS A 35 0.99 -12.34 -2.81
CA LYS A 35 1.22 -13.78 -2.59
C LYS A 35 2.70 -14.12 -2.57
N LEU A 36 3.46 -13.65 -3.56
CA LEU A 36 4.91 -13.86 -3.63
C LEU A 36 5.62 -13.31 -2.38
N LEU A 37 5.17 -12.17 -1.86
CA LEU A 37 5.66 -11.61 -0.61
C LEU A 37 5.29 -12.50 0.57
N ALA A 38 4.01 -12.87 0.71
CA ALA A 38 3.53 -13.72 1.80
C ALA A 38 4.25 -15.07 1.88
N ASP A 39 4.56 -15.69 0.74
CA ASP A 39 5.23 -16.99 0.68
C ASP A 39 6.71 -16.92 1.11
N LYS A 40 7.36 -15.76 0.94
CA LYS A 40 8.81 -15.62 1.13
C LYS A 40 9.20 -14.80 2.36
N ILE A 41 8.29 -13.96 2.86
CA ILE A 41 8.63 -12.98 3.89
C ILE A 41 8.93 -13.65 5.22
N THR A 42 9.94 -13.13 5.92
CA THR A 42 10.27 -13.56 7.28
C THR A 42 9.30 -12.98 8.31
N LYS A 43 9.14 -13.66 9.45
CA LYS A 43 8.29 -13.17 10.55
C LYS A 43 8.75 -11.81 11.07
N GLU A 44 10.07 -11.57 11.06
CA GLU A 44 10.72 -10.33 11.45
C GLU A 44 10.32 -9.19 10.51
N ASP A 45 10.41 -9.40 9.19
CA ASP A 45 10.01 -8.40 8.21
C ASP A 45 8.50 -8.15 8.22
N VAL A 46 7.66 -9.16 8.52
CA VAL A 46 6.22 -8.94 8.74
C VAL A 46 5.98 -7.96 9.89
N LYS A 47 6.70 -8.11 11.02
CA LYS A 47 6.59 -7.18 12.16
C LYS A 47 7.01 -5.76 11.77
N ILE A 48 8.09 -5.64 10.99
CA ILE A 48 8.55 -4.34 10.47
C ILE A 48 7.47 -3.70 9.60
N ILE A 49 6.94 -4.43 8.61
CA ILE A 49 5.86 -3.92 7.75
C ILE A 49 4.65 -3.48 8.57
N ARG A 50 4.18 -4.28 9.53
CA ARG A 50 3.03 -3.92 10.38
C ARG A 50 3.27 -2.64 11.17
N LYS A 51 4.43 -2.53 11.81
CA LYS A 51 4.81 -1.34 12.58
C LYS A 51 4.79 -0.08 11.72
N PHE A 52 5.49 -0.11 10.59
CA PHE A 52 5.61 1.07 9.72
C PHE A 52 4.35 1.35 8.89
N TRP A 53 3.46 0.35 8.74
CA TRP A 53 2.15 0.54 8.12
C TRP A 53 1.23 1.40 8.99
N GLU A 54 1.23 1.19 10.31
CA GLU A 54 0.48 2.03 11.26
C GLU A 54 0.97 3.48 11.23
N ASP A 55 2.29 3.67 11.17
CA ASP A 55 2.94 4.99 11.07
C ASP A 55 2.88 5.62 9.67
N ARG A 56 2.29 4.93 8.68
CA ARG A 56 2.28 5.32 7.26
C ARG A 56 3.66 5.68 6.70
N ASN A 57 4.71 5.03 7.19
CA ASN A 57 6.07 5.26 6.73
C ASN A 57 6.40 4.35 5.54
N TYR A 58 6.09 4.83 4.34
CA TYR A 58 6.26 4.07 3.10
C TYR A 58 7.73 3.88 2.68
N ASP A 59 8.65 4.72 3.15
CA ASP A 59 10.06 4.61 2.80
C ASP A 59 10.68 3.33 3.35
N VAL A 60 10.41 3.04 4.63
CA VAL A 60 10.90 1.82 5.27
C VAL A 60 10.21 0.59 4.68
N ILE A 61 8.90 0.68 4.40
CA ILE A 61 8.16 -0.40 3.73
C ILE A 61 8.78 -0.70 2.36
N ALA A 62 9.09 0.32 1.56
CA ALA A 62 9.71 0.15 0.25
C ALA A 62 11.10 -0.51 0.35
N ILE A 63 11.90 -0.17 1.36
CA ILE A 63 13.20 -0.82 1.61
C ILE A 63 13.02 -2.32 1.89
N VAL A 64 12.03 -2.69 2.71
CA VAL A 64 11.74 -4.10 3.01
C VAL A 64 11.27 -4.82 1.74
N LEU A 65 10.33 -4.23 1.00
CA LEU A 65 9.80 -4.80 -0.24
C LEU A 65 10.88 -5.08 -1.28
N ARG A 66 11.88 -4.19 -1.41
CA ARG A 66 13.02 -4.39 -2.33
C ARG A 66 13.83 -5.65 -2.03
N ARG A 67 13.94 -6.07 -0.76
CA ARG A 67 14.64 -7.31 -0.38
C ARG A 67 13.99 -8.55 -1.00
N TYR A 68 12.69 -8.46 -1.30
CA TYR A 68 11.89 -9.50 -1.91
C TYR A 68 11.72 -9.32 -3.43
N GLY A 69 12.46 -8.39 -4.03
CA GLY A 69 12.40 -8.11 -5.47
C GLY A 69 11.17 -7.32 -5.90
N LEU A 70 10.49 -6.63 -4.97
CA LEU A 70 9.33 -5.81 -5.27
C LEU A 70 9.75 -4.34 -5.39
N GLU A 71 9.50 -3.76 -6.57
CA GLU A 71 9.80 -2.36 -6.86
C GLU A 71 8.71 -1.43 -6.31
N PHE A 72 9.13 -0.22 -5.91
CA PHE A 72 8.18 0.79 -5.46
C PHE A 72 7.48 1.42 -6.67
N LYS A 73 6.17 1.15 -6.81
CA LYS A 73 5.32 1.62 -7.91
C LYS A 73 4.43 2.80 -7.52
N GLY A 74 4.76 3.48 -6.42
CA GLY A 74 3.99 4.60 -5.87
C GLY A 74 3.08 4.20 -4.70
N ILE A 75 2.70 5.20 -3.91
CA ILE A 75 2.00 5.03 -2.62
C ILE A 75 0.72 4.21 -2.78
N VAL A 76 -0.14 4.54 -3.76
CA VAL A 76 -1.42 3.85 -3.98
C VAL A 76 -1.24 2.37 -4.32
N TYR A 77 -0.20 2.03 -5.08
CA TYR A 77 0.13 0.63 -5.38
C TYR A 77 0.58 -0.09 -4.11
N THR A 78 1.53 0.50 -3.39
CA THR A 78 2.07 -0.06 -2.15
C THR A 78 0.99 -0.24 -1.10
N GLU A 79 0.05 0.70 -0.94
CA GLU A 79 -1.08 0.54 -0.02
C GLU A 79 -1.94 -0.66 -0.37
N LYS A 80 -2.27 -0.85 -1.65
CA LYS A 80 -3.06 -2.00 -2.11
C LYS A 80 -2.31 -3.31 -1.89
N LEU A 81 -1.01 -3.33 -2.22
CA LEU A 81 -0.12 -4.46 -2.00
C LEU A 81 -0.07 -4.86 -0.52
N ILE A 82 0.22 -3.91 0.38
CA ILE A 82 0.34 -4.18 1.81
C ILE A 82 -1.00 -4.61 2.42
N LYS A 83 -2.13 -4.05 1.99
CA LYS A 83 -3.46 -4.49 2.44
C LYS A 83 -3.74 -5.95 2.06
N GLU A 84 -3.51 -6.34 0.81
CA GLU A 84 -3.70 -7.73 0.36
C GLU A 84 -2.71 -8.67 1.02
N PHE A 85 -1.44 -8.27 1.15
CA PHE A 85 -0.42 -9.02 1.86
C PHE A 85 -0.81 -9.29 3.32
N LEU A 86 -1.21 -8.24 4.06
CA LEU A 86 -1.63 -8.36 5.46
C LEU A 86 -2.87 -9.22 5.63
N ARG A 87 -3.75 -9.26 4.63
CA ARG A 87 -4.90 -10.18 4.61
C ARG A 87 -4.43 -11.63 4.49
N ILE A 88 -3.55 -11.93 3.54
CA ILE A 88 -3.03 -13.30 3.33
C ILE A 88 -2.32 -13.81 4.58
N VAL A 89 -1.45 -13.01 5.21
CA VAL A 89 -0.72 -13.43 6.43
C VAL A 89 -1.56 -13.38 7.71
N LYS A 90 -2.78 -12.83 7.68
CA LYS A 90 -3.76 -12.96 8.76
C LYS A 90 -4.63 -14.21 8.60
N GLU A 91 -4.71 -14.80 7.42
CA GLU A 91 -5.47 -16.01 7.14
C GLU A 91 -4.79 -17.38 7.51
N PRO A 92 -3.57 -17.51 8.12
CA PRO A 92 -3.00 -18.84 8.38
C PRO A 92 -3.48 -19.50 9.70
N GLU A 93 -4.68 -19.17 10.20
CA GLU A 93 -5.34 -19.91 11.30
C GLU A 93 -6.82 -20.17 10.98
N GLY A 94 -7.09 -20.91 9.90
CA GLY A 94 -8.45 -21.25 9.52
C GLY A 94 -8.55 -22.30 8.43
N SER A 95 -7.98 -23.49 8.65
CA SER A 95 -8.39 -24.79 8.07
C SER A 95 -7.70 -25.92 8.81
#